data_AF-A0A7W3ZFF7-F1
#
_entry.id   AF-A0A7W3ZFF7-F1
#
_cell.length_a   1.000
_cell.length_b   1.000
_cell.length_c   1.000
_cell.angle_alpha   90.00
_cell.angle_beta   90.00
_cell.angle_gamma   90.00
#
_symmetry.space_group_name_H-M   'P 1'
#
loop_
_entity.id
_entity.type
_entity.pdbx_description
1 polymer ?
#
loop_
_entity_poly.entity_id
_entity_poly.type
_entity_poly.pdbx_seq_one_letter_code
_entity_poly.pdbx_strand_id
1 'polypeptide(L)'
;MADNRPEDAAAGVQPPTIYRLFGDKDGLLDAVTVQNYLEAKPAQPPAEDPLEDLRRGWDQHLEFGLANPALYLLMTIRPGPSPAPEKSLEILAARVSRVASAGRLRVPESLAAALVHAAGSGATLSLISTSPDSRDLAVSVAARETAISTDRPVSRTPGPAAAATALRAVLPQVSGLSAAEKALMSEWLDRITD
;
A
#
# COMPACT_ATOMS: atom_id res chain seq x y z
N MET A 1 -5.19 -4.63 -51.36
CA MET A 1 -5.11 -5.84 -50.51
C MET A 1 -4.05 -5.55 -49.46
N ALA A 2 -4.49 -5.32 -48.22
CA ALA A 2 -3.66 -4.75 -47.15
C ALA A 2 -2.59 -5.75 -46.69
N ASP A 3 -1.37 -5.25 -46.59
CA ASP A 3 -0.16 -5.95 -46.15
C ASP A 3 -0.16 -5.98 -44.61
N ASN A 4 -0.48 -7.14 -44.04
CA ASN A 4 -0.38 -7.42 -42.61
C ASN A 4 1.10 -7.72 -42.29
N ARG A 5 1.84 -6.72 -41.78
CA ARG A 5 3.15 -6.96 -41.16
C ARG A 5 3.04 -6.94 -39.64
N PRO A 6 3.44 -8.01 -38.93
CA PRO A 6 3.49 -8.03 -37.48
C PRO A 6 4.67 -7.21 -36.96
N GLU A 7 4.43 -6.46 -35.89
CA GLU A 7 5.39 -5.61 -35.19
C GLU A 7 6.32 -6.42 -34.25
N ASP A 8 6.95 -7.49 -34.76
CA ASP A 8 7.71 -8.49 -33.96
C ASP A 8 9.24 -8.26 -33.96
N ALA A 9 9.70 -7.03 -33.74
CA ALA A 9 11.13 -6.70 -33.87
C ALA A 9 11.75 -5.96 -32.67
N ALA A 10 11.35 -6.27 -31.43
CA ALA A 10 12.05 -5.76 -30.24
C ALA A 10 13.03 -6.76 -29.59
N ALA A 11 12.90 -8.08 -29.83
CA ALA A 11 13.75 -9.09 -29.17
C ALA A 11 14.37 -10.16 -30.10
N GLY A 12 14.03 -10.20 -31.39
CA GLY A 12 14.58 -11.19 -32.34
C GLY A 12 14.20 -12.65 -32.05
N VAL A 13 13.22 -12.90 -31.18
CA VAL A 13 12.76 -14.24 -30.77
C VAL A 13 11.29 -14.41 -31.16
N GLN A 14 10.96 -15.53 -31.80
CA GLN A 14 9.59 -15.84 -32.21
C GLN A 14 8.64 -15.96 -31.00
N PRO A 15 7.38 -15.48 -31.07
CA PRO A 15 6.42 -15.47 -29.97
C PRO A 15 6.24 -16.80 -29.20
N PRO A 16 6.28 -17.99 -29.82
CA PRO A 16 6.19 -19.26 -29.07
C PRO A 16 7.43 -19.55 -28.22
N THR A 17 8.59 -19.02 -28.60
CA THR A 17 9.88 -19.31 -27.95
C THR A 17 10.12 -18.43 -26.74
N ILE A 18 9.68 -17.17 -26.77
CA ILE A 18 9.85 -16.25 -25.65
C ILE A 18 9.00 -16.67 -24.45
N TYR A 19 7.75 -17.10 -24.65
CA TYR A 19 6.91 -17.59 -23.54
C TYR A 19 7.52 -18.82 -22.85
N ARG A 20 8.13 -19.74 -23.59
CA ARG A 20 8.76 -20.93 -23.02
C ARG A 20 9.97 -20.62 -22.13
N LEU A 21 10.68 -19.52 -22.40
CA LEU A 21 11.81 -19.06 -21.55
C LEU A 21 11.33 -18.54 -20.20
N PHE A 22 10.11 -18.02 -20.14
CA PHE A 22 9.50 -17.48 -18.94
C PHE A 22 8.33 -18.33 -18.42
N GLY A 23 8.23 -19.59 -18.88
CA GLY A 23 7.10 -20.48 -18.60
C GLY A 23 5.90 -20.21 -19.50
N ASP A 24 5.32 -19.01 -19.41
CA ASP A 24 4.17 -18.56 -20.22
C ASP A 24 4.16 -17.02 -20.40
N LYS A 25 3.05 -16.48 -20.92
CA LYS A 25 2.84 -15.03 -21.08
C LYS A 25 2.85 -14.29 -19.74
N ASP A 26 2.36 -14.92 -18.68
CA ASP A 26 2.27 -14.30 -17.36
C ASP A 26 3.66 -14.21 -16.72
N GLY A 27 4.48 -15.26 -16.83
CA GLY A 27 5.87 -15.22 -16.40
C GLY A 27 6.73 -14.22 -17.18
N LEU A 28 6.46 -14.01 -18.47
CA LEU A 28 7.13 -12.95 -19.25
C LEU A 28 6.75 -11.55 -18.73
N LEU A 29 5.46 -11.31 -18.47
CA LEU A 29 4.98 -10.03 -17.95
C LEU A 29 5.52 -9.75 -16.54
N ASP A 30 5.61 -10.76 -15.69
CA ASP A 30 6.22 -10.64 -14.36
C ASP A 30 7.70 -10.27 -14.47
N ALA A 31 8.47 -10.98 -15.32
CA ALA A 31 9.90 -10.70 -15.49
C ALA A 31 10.17 -9.29 -16.02
N VAL A 32 9.39 -8.84 -17.00
CA VAL A 32 9.47 -7.47 -17.54
C VAL A 32 9.08 -6.44 -16.48
N THR A 33 8.06 -6.73 -15.67
CA THR A 33 7.63 -5.84 -14.58
C THR A 33 8.70 -5.72 -13.49
N VAL A 34 9.31 -6.83 -13.07
CA VAL A 34 10.44 -6.84 -12.12
C VAL A 34 11.61 -6.03 -12.66
N GLN A 35 12.04 -6.28 -13.90
CA GLN A 35 13.17 -5.58 -14.49
C GLN A 35 12.93 -4.08 -14.57
N ASN A 36 11.79 -3.66 -15.14
CA ASN A 36 11.48 -2.23 -15.24
C ASN A 36 11.34 -1.57 -13.88
N TYR A 37 10.78 -2.26 -12.87
CA TYR A 37 10.67 -1.72 -11.52
C TYR A 37 12.04 -1.54 -10.84
N LEU A 38 12.95 -2.48 -11.04
CA LEU A 38 14.31 -2.42 -10.48
C LEU A 38 15.19 -1.40 -11.22
N GLU A 39 15.06 -1.32 -12.55
CA GLU A 39 15.81 -0.36 -13.38
C GLU A 39 15.34 1.08 -13.18
N ALA A 40 14.04 1.30 -12.92
CA ALA A 40 13.50 2.61 -12.61
C ALA A 40 13.96 3.16 -11.25
N LYS A 41 14.55 2.32 -10.39
CA LYS A 41 15.07 2.73 -9.08
C LYS A 41 16.59 2.85 -9.15
N PRO A 42 17.15 4.07 -9.30
CA PRO A 42 18.59 4.23 -9.24
C PRO A 42 19.11 3.70 -7.89
N ALA A 43 20.16 2.88 -7.95
CA ALA A 43 20.86 2.41 -6.77
C ALA A 43 21.47 3.63 -6.06
N GLN A 44 20.75 4.16 -5.07
CA GLN A 44 21.21 5.27 -4.27
C GLN A 44 21.64 4.76 -2.89
N PRO A 45 22.73 5.30 -2.33
CA PRO A 45 23.09 5.00 -0.96
C PRO A 45 21.92 5.38 -0.04
N PRO A 46 21.64 4.56 0.99
CA PRO A 46 20.60 4.86 1.96
C PRO A 46 20.87 6.24 2.58
N ALA A 47 19.83 7.09 2.68
CA ALA A 47 19.99 8.39 3.32
C ALA A 47 20.39 8.23 4.80
N GLU A 48 21.12 9.21 5.36
CA GLU A 48 21.50 9.22 6.77
C GLU A 48 20.27 9.17 7.68
N ASP A 49 19.21 9.93 7.35
CA ASP A 49 17.92 9.84 8.01
C ASP A 49 17.07 8.69 7.42
N PRO A 50 16.71 7.65 8.21
CA PRO A 50 15.86 6.55 7.74
C PRO A 50 14.44 6.96 7.31
N LEU A 51 13.89 8.06 7.83
CA LEU A 51 12.56 8.57 7.40
C LEU A 51 12.69 9.18 6.01
N GLU A 52 13.76 9.91 5.77
CA GLU A 52 13.99 10.53 4.47
C GLU A 52 14.24 9.47 3.40
N ASP A 53 14.95 8.39 3.75
CA ASP A 53 15.10 7.24 2.86
C ASP A 53 13.74 6.57 2.54
N LEU A 54 12.86 6.45 3.52
CA LEU A 54 11.51 5.92 3.33
C LEU A 54 10.64 6.84 2.47
N ARG A 55 10.69 8.16 2.69
CA ARG A 55 9.98 9.16 1.87
C ARG A 55 10.44 9.14 0.42
N ARG A 56 11.75 9.15 0.19
CA ARG A 56 12.34 9.00 -1.14
C ARG A 56 11.91 7.70 -1.80
N GLY A 57 11.86 6.63 -1.03
CA GLY A 57 11.38 5.34 -1.49
C GLY A 57 9.93 5.32 -1.95
N TRP A 58 9.07 6.08 -1.27
CA TRP A 58 7.69 6.31 -1.66
C TRP A 58 7.59 7.10 -2.96
N ASP A 59 8.36 8.18 -3.09
CA ASP A 59 8.31 9.05 -4.27
C ASP A 59 8.75 8.31 -5.53
N GLN A 60 9.79 7.48 -5.42
CA GLN A 60 10.21 6.57 -6.51
C GLN A 60 9.12 5.58 -6.90
N HIS A 61 8.39 5.03 -5.92
CA HIS A 61 7.30 4.10 -6.18
C HIS A 61 6.13 4.77 -6.91
N LEU A 62 5.79 5.99 -6.49
CA LEU A 62 4.77 6.82 -7.14
C LEU A 62 5.18 7.19 -8.57
N GLU A 63 6.40 7.70 -8.75
CA GLU A 63 6.94 8.10 -10.05
C GLU A 63 6.91 6.94 -11.05
N PHE A 64 7.36 5.75 -10.62
CA PHE A 64 7.28 4.54 -11.43
C PHE A 64 5.84 4.23 -11.86
N GLY A 65 4.88 4.28 -10.94
CA GLY A 65 3.48 3.98 -11.24
C GLY A 65 2.84 4.98 -12.20
N LEU A 66 3.16 6.27 -12.06
CA LEU A 66 2.66 7.32 -12.95
C LEU A 66 3.31 7.27 -14.34
N ALA A 67 4.59 6.92 -14.43
CA ALA A 67 5.32 6.75 -15.68
C ALA A 67 4.91 5.47 -16.42
N ASN A 68 4.52 4.41 -15.69
CA ASN A 68 4.20 3.10 -16.24
C ASN A 68 2.84 2.54 -15.76
N PRO A 69 1.69 3.21 -16.03
CA PRO A 69 0.41 2.82 -15.43
C PRO A 69 -0.02 1.38 -15.75
N ALA A 70 0.18 0.92 -16.99
CA ALA A 70 -0.19 -0.44 -17.39
C ALA A 70 0.64 -1.52 -16.66
N LEU A 71 1.96 -1.32 -16.54
CA LEU A 71 2.83 -2.22 -15.78
C LEU A 71 2.50 -2.20 -14.29
N TYR A 72 2.20 -1.03 -13.75
CA TYR A 72 1.82 -0.87 -12.35
C TYR A 72 0.52 -1.61 -12.01
N LEU A 73 -0.48 -1.54 -12.88
CA LEU A 73 -1.75 -2.28 -12.72
C LEU A 73 -1.53 -3.79 -12.82
N LEU A 74 -0.69 -4.25 -13.74
CA LEU A 74 -0.30 -5.66 -13.84
C LEU A 74 0.37 -6.15 -12.56
N MET A 75 1.25 -5.34 -11.96
CA MET A 75 1.91 -5.64 -10.69
C MET A 75 0.93 -5.69 -9.50
N THR A 76 -0.06 -4.79 -9.46
CA THR A 76 -0.81 -4.49 -8.22
C THR A 76 -2.19 -5.15 -8.15
N ILE A 77 -2.84 -5.41 -9.30
CA ILE A 77 -4.25 -5.84 -9.36
C ILE A 77 -4.39 -7.32 -9.78
N ARG A 78 -3.32 -7.95 -10.29
CA ARG A 78 -3.39 -9.35 -10.70
C ARG A 78 -3.69 -10.27 -9.50
N PRO A 79 -4.69 -11.15 -9.59
CA PRO A 79 -4.93 -12.17 -8.58
C PRO A 79 -3.88 -13.28 -8.67
N GLY A 80 -3.29 -13.64 -7.53
CA GLY A 80 -2.29 -14.71 -7.41
C GLY A 80 -0.89 -14.21 -7.01
N PRO A 81 0.01 -15.10 -6.57
CA PRO A 81 1.39 -14.74 -6.24
C PRO A 81 2.16 -14.35 -7.51
N SER A 82 2.81 -13.18 -7.48
CA SER A 82 3.73 -12.71 -8.52
C SER A 82 5.08 -12.33 -7.86
N PRO A 83 6.23 -12.58 -8.50
CA PRO A 83 7.54 -12.25 -7.95
C PRO A 83 7.83 -10.73 -7.83
N ALA A 84 7.16 -9.90 -8.64
CA ALA A 84 7.43 -8.45 -8.67
C ALA A 84 6.94 -7.69 -7.42
N PRO A 85 5.70 -7.93 -6.94
CA PRO A 85 5.26 -7.44 -5.64
C PRO A 85 6.17 -7.84 -4.48
N GLU A 86 6.73 -9.05 -4.48
CA GLU A 86 7.56 -9.57 -3.40
C GLU A 86 8.85 -8.76 -3.22
N LYS A 87 9.57 -8.49 -4.31
CA LYS A 87 10.83 -7.72 -4.24
C LYS A 87 10.63 -6.25 -3.88
N SER A 88 9.52 -5.66 -4.31
CA SER A 88 9.11 -4.33 -3.87
C SER A 88 8.86 -4.28 -2.35
N LEU A 89 8.16 -5.29 -1.83
CA LEU A 89 7.89 -5.44 -0.40
C LEU A 89 9.17 -5.71 0.41
N GLU A 90 10.13 -6.48 -0.10
CA GLU A 90 11.44 -6.67 0.54
C GLU A 90 12.21 -5.35 0.71
N ILE A 91 12.25 -4.52 -0.34
CA ILE A 91 12.91 -3.20 -0.29
C ILE A 91 12.20 -2.29 0.71
N LEU A 92 10.86 -2.30 0.74
CA LEU A 92 10.08 -1.56 1.72
C LEU A 92 10.36 -2.05 3.14
N ALA A 93 10.35 -3.35 3.37
CA ALA A 93 10.62 -3.96 4.68
C ALA A 93 12.02 -3.57 5.18
N ALA A 94 13.04 -3.62 4.33
CA ALA A 94 14.39 -3.18 4.69
C ALA A 94 14.44 -1.70 5.12
N ARG A 95 13.74 -0.81 4.41
CA ARG A 95 13.65 0.61 4.78
C ARG A 95 12.92 0.81 6.11
N VAL A 96 11.81 0.12 6.32
CA VAL A 96 11.05 0.16 7.59
C VAL A 96 11.90 -0.38 8.75
N SER A 97 12.69 -1.43 8.53
CA SER A 97 13.60 -1.99 9.53
C SER A 97 14.70 -0.99 9.96
N ARG A 98 15.20 -0.17 9.04
CA ARG A 98 16.12 0.94 9.38
C ARG A 98 15.44 1.99 10.26
N VAL A 99 14.16 2.32 9.98
CA VAL A 99 13.37 3.22 10.84
C VAL A 99 13.13 2.63 12.22
N ALA A 100 12.88 1.32 12.30
CA ALA A 100 12.73 0.57 13.55
C ALA A 100 14.02 0.61 14.38
N SER A 101 15.16 0.35 13.74
CA SER A 101 16.49 0.35 14.36
C SER A 101 16.89 1.71 14.92
N ALA A 102 16.38 2.79 14.33
CA ALA A 102 16.53 4.16 14.83
C ALA A 102 15.54 4.53 15.95
N GLY A 103 14.70 3.59 16.41
CA GLY A 103 13.72 3.78 17.48
C GLY A 103 12.56 4.70 17.11
N ARG A 104 12.25 4.86 15.82
CA ARG A 104 11.27 5.86 15.35
C ARG A 104 9.95 5.30 14.86
N LEU A 105 9.76 3.98 14.90
CA LEU A 105 8.44 3.38 14.68
C LEU A 105 7.57 3.56 15.92
N ARG A 106 6.29 3.90 15.73
CA ARG A 106 5.29 3.95 16.82
C ARG A 106 4.34 2.75 16.82
N VAL A 107 4.46 1.88 15.83
CA VAL A 107 3.70 0.63 15.68
C VAL A 107 4.66 -0.53 15.38
N PRO A 108 4.25 -1.80 15.52
CA PRO A 108 5.08 -2.93 15.14
C PRO A 108 5.57 -2.84 13.68
N GLU A 109 6.79 -3.30 13.43
CA GLU A 109 7.47 -3.21 12.13
C GLU A 109 6.63 -3.79 10.97
N SER A 110 6.03 -4.96 11.18
CA SER A 110 5.17 -5.61 10.19
C SER A 110 3.92 -4.78 9.85
N LEU A 111 3.32 -4.14 10.86
CA LEU A 111 2.18 -3.26 10.66
C LEU A 111 2.59 -1.96 9.95
N ALA A 112 3.74 -1.38 10.30
CA ALA A 112 4.27 -0.20 9.61
C ALA A 112 4.50 -0.47 8.12
N ALA A 113 5.14 -1.60 7.77
CA ALA A 113 5.35 -1.99 6.39
C ALA A 113 4.02 -2.18 5.63
N ALA A 114 3.04 -2.85 6.24
CA ALA A 114 1.73 -3.06 5.64
C ALA A 114 0.98 -1.73 5.40
N LEU A 115 1.01 -0.80 6.35
CA LEU A 115 0.37 0.51 6.24
C LEU A 115 1.00 1.35 5.13
N VAL A 116 2.34 1.41 5.09
CA VAL A 116 3.07 2.15 4.05
C VAL A 116 2.80 1.55 2.67
N HIS A 117 2.81 0.22 2.56
CA HIS A 117 2.49 -0.46 1.30
C HIS A 117 1.07 -0.16 0.82
N ALA A 118 0.08 -0.33 1.70
CA ALA A 118 -1.32 -0.10 1.36
C ALA A 118 -1.59 1.35 0.95
N ALA A 119 -1.06 2.31 1.72
CA ALA A 119 -1.22 3.72 1.43
C ALA A 119 -0.51 4.14 0.14
N GLY A 120 0.72 3.67 -0.08
CA GLY A 120 1.49 3.97 -1.30
C GLY A 120 0.83 3.39 -2.55
N SER A 121 0.36 2.14 -2.46
CA SER A 121 -0.35 1.48 -3.55
C SER A 121 -1.68 2.17 -3.87
N GLY A 122 -2.48 2.48 -2.85
CA GLY A 122 -3.76 3.17 -3.01
C GLY A 122 -3.62 4.57 -3.59
N ALA A 123 -2.66 5.37 -3.10
CA ALA A 123 -2.40 6.71 -3.62
C ALA A 123 -1.98 6.65 -5.10
N THR A 124 -1.11 5.72 -5.46
CA THR A 124 -0.65 5.55 -6.84
C THR A 124 -1.79 5.13 -7.77
N LEU A 125 -2.61 4.15 -7.36
CA LEU A 125 -3.77 3.70 -8.14
C LEU A 125 -4.82 4.80 -8.32
N SER A 126 -5.07 5.59 -7.28
CA SER A 126 -6.00 6.73 -7.32
C SER A 126 -5.52 7.78 -8.34
N LEU A 127 -4.23 8.11 -8.34
CA LEU A 127 -3.65 9.06 -9.29
C LEU A 127 -3.60 8.50 -10.73
N ILE A 128 -3.31 7.21 -10.90
CA ILE A 128 -3.41 6.53 -12.22
C ILE A 128 -4.82 6.66 -12.79
N SER A 129 -5.84 6.49 -11.94
CA SER A 129 -7.25 6.55 -12.33
C SER A 129 -7.75 7.98 -12.61
N THR A 130 -6.93 9.00 -12.34
CA THR A 130 -7.24 10.41 -12.57
C THR A 130 -6.54 10.90 -13.85
N SER A 131 -7.23 11.69 -14.66
CA SER A 131 -6.67 12.30 -15.87
C SER A 131 -5.43 13.14 -15.53
N PRO A 132 -4.36 13.14 -16.35
CA PRO A 132 -3.11 13.84 -16.04
C PRO A 132 -3.30 15.30 -15.62
N ASP A 133 -4.17 16.05 -16.29
CA ASP A 133 -4.43 17.47 -16.03
C ASP A 133 -5.17 17.74 -14.71
N SER A 134 -5.77 16.71 -14.11
CA SER A 134 -6.57 16.81 -12.88
C SER A 134 -5.90 16.12 -11.68
N ARG A 135 -4.67 15.62 -11.84
CA ARG A 135 -3.97 14.93 -10.76
C ARG A 135 -3.51 15.91 -9.69
N ASP A 136 -3.97 15.70 -8.47
CA ASP A 136 -3.45 16.40 -7.31
C ASP A 136 -2.41 15.54 -6.57
N LEU A 137 -1.12 15.86 -6.75
CA LEU A 137 -0.02 15.16 -6.08
C LEU A 137 -0.01 15.37 -4.56
N ALA A 138 -0.74 16.37 -4.03
CA ALA A 138 -0.88 16.57 -2.60
C ALA A 138 -1.54 15.36 -1.92
N VAL A 139 -2.37 14.58 -2.63
CA VAL A 139 -2.94 13.33 -2.14
C VAL A 139 -1.85 12.32 -1.78
N SER A 140 -0.82 12.18 -2.62
CA SER A 140 0.30 11.27 -2.35
C SER A 140 1.14 11.74 -1.17
N VAL A 141 1.43 13.05 -1.10
CA VAL A 141 2.17 13.64 0.01
C VAL A 141 1.43 13.45 1.33
N ALA A 142 0.13 13.72 1.37
CA ALA A 142 -0.69 13.54 2.57
C ALA A 142 -0.78 12.08 3.00
N ALA A 143 -0.96 11.14 2.06
CA ALA A 143 -0.96 9.71 2.34
C ALA A 143 0.40 9.24 2.88
N ARG A 144 1.50 9.70 2.28
CA ARG A 144 2.87 9.39 2.69
C ARG A 144 3.13 9.85 4.11
N GLU A 145 2.89 11.12 4.39
CA GLU A 145 3.12 11.65 5.73
C GLU A 145 2.17 11.01 6.74
N THR A 146 0.94 10.63 6.39
CA THR A 146 0.06 9.90 7.31
C THR A 146 0.54 8.47 7.60
N ALA A 147 1.10 7.78 6.60
CA ALA A 147 1.60 6.41 6.76
C ALA A 147 2.96 6.36 7.48
N ILE A 148 3.82 7.34 7.23
CA ILE A 148 5.16 7.46 7.82
C ILE A 148 5.09 8.14 9.20
N SER A 149 4.31 9.22 9.31
CA SER A 149 3.95 9.83 10.58
C SER A 149 2.95 8.92 11.27
N THR A 150 3.49 7.91 11.95
CA THR A 150 2.75 7.10 12.93
C THR A 150 2.40 7.91 14.19
N ASP A 151 2.13 9.20 14.01
CA ASP A 151 1.58 10.15 14.98
C ASP A 151 0.09 9.89 15.15
N ARG A 152 -0.19 8.68 15.63
CA ARG A 152 -1.36 8.43 16.45
C ARG A 152 -1.09 7.22 17.35
N PRO A 153 -0.92 7.40 18.67
CA PRO A 153 -1.31 6.34 19.56
C PRO A 153 -2.82 6.12 19.36
N VAL A 154 -3.23 4.88 19.08
CA VAL A 154 -4.50 4.40 19.63
C VAL A 154 -4.23 4.12 21.11
N SER A 155 -3.86 5.12 21.91
CA SER A 155 -4.80 5.84 22.76
C SER A 155 -5.21 7.22 22.24
N ARG A 156 -6.26 7.26 21.43
CA ARG A 156 -7.31 8.22 21.77
C ARG A 156 -8.00 7.59 22.97
N THR A 157 -8.12 8.30 24.09
CA THR A 157 -9.31 8.09 24.92
C THR A 157 -10.48 8.07 23.93
N PRO A 158 -11.18 6.94 23.77
CA PRO A 158 -12.20 6.83 22.74
C PRO A 158 -13.11 8.05 22.87
N GLY A 159 -13.36 8.77 21.77
CA GLY A 159 -14.34 9.85 21.80
C GLY A 159 -15.66 9.30 22.37
N PRO A 160 -16.52 10.12 22.99
CA PRO A 160 -17.70 9.63 23.70
C PRO A 160 -18.50 8.57 22.92
N ALA A 161 -18.67 8.75 21.60
CA ALA A 161 -19.27 7.76 20.70
C ALA A 161 -18.52 6.41 20.65
N ALA A 162 -17.19 6.42 20.46
CA ALA A 162 -16.39 5.19 20.42
C ALA A 162 -16.32 4.47 21.78
N ALA A 163 -16.28 5.22 22.89
CA ALA A 163 -16.38 4.66 24.24
C ALA A 163 -17.76 4.02 24.46
N ALA A 164 -18.82 4.69 23.99
CA ALA A 164 -20.18 4.21 24.10
C ALA A 164 -20.39 2.92 23.29
N THR A 165 -19.91 2.85 22.05
CA THR A 165 -19.93 1.64 21.22
C THR A 165 -19.20 0.47 21.89
N ALA A 166 -18.00 0.72 22.45
CA ALA A 166 -17.21 -0.32 23.11
C ALA A 166 -17.91 -0.86 24.38
N LEU A 167 -18.46 0.03 25.21
CA LEU A 167 -19.20 -0.36 26.41
C LEU A 167 -20.49 -1.11 26.05
N ARG A 168 -21.19 -0.67 25.00
CA ARG A 168 -22.43 -1.29 24.51
C ARG A 168 -22.23 -2.75 24.10
N ALA A 169 -21.09 -3.07 23.51
CA ALA A 169 -20.74 -4.43 23.08
C ALA A 169 -20.52 -5.41 24.24
N VAL A 170 -19.99 -4.93 25.37
CA VAL A 170 -19.67 -5.77 26.54
C VAL A 170 -20.72 -5.68 27.66
N LEU A 171 -21.69 -4.77 27.57
CA LEU A 171 -22.75 -4.55 28.56
C LEU A 171 -23.49 -5.83 29.02
N PRO A 172 -23.79 -6.83 28.15
CA PRO A 172 -24.39 -8.08 28.60
C PRO A 172 -23.58 -8.82 29.66
N GLN A 173 -22.25 -8.69 29.62
CA GLN A 173 -21.29 -9.38 30.48
C GLN A 173 -21.08 -8.68 31.84
N VAL A 174 -21.61 -7.46 32.02
CA VAL A 174 -21.49 -6.71 33.27
C VAL A 174 -22.35 -7.36 34.36
N SER A 175 -21.73 -7.86 35.42
CA SER A 175 -22.40 -8.60 36.50
C SER A 175 -23.00 -7.72 37.61
N GLY A 176 -22.77 -6.40 37.58
CA GLY A 176 -23.24 -5.45 38.58
C GLY A 176 -24.53 -4.70 38.24
N LEU A 177 -25.15 -4.97 37.09
CA LEU A 177 -26.38 -4.31 36.63
C LEU A 177 -27.50 -5.33 36.43
N SER A 178 -28.70 -4.99 36.90
CA SER A 178 -29.94 -5.69 36.61
C SER A 178 -30.31 -5.62 35.13
N ALA A 179 -31.28 -6.43 34.71
CA ALA A 179 -31.77 -6.42 33.33
C ALA A 179 -32.36 -5.05 32.93
N ALA A 180 -33.07 -4.37 33.84
CA ALA A 180 -33.64 -3.05 33.61
C ALA A 180 -32.56 -1.97 33.47
N GLU A 181 -31.51 -2.02 34.29
CA GLU A 181 -30.39 -1.07 34.22
C GLU A 181 -29.56 -1.27 32.94
N LYS A 182 -29.36 -2.51 32.49
CA LYS A 182 -28.73 -2.80 31.19
C LYS A 182 -29.54 -2.24 30.01
N ALA A 183 -30.87 -2.34 30.06
CA ALA A 183 -31.73 -1.78 29.02
C ALA A 183 -31.63 -0.25 28.96
N LEU A 184 -31.68 0.42 30.12
CA LEU A 184 -31.55 1.87 30.22
C LEU A 184 -30.16 2.36 29.76
N MET A 185 -29.10 1.67 30.17
CA MET A 185 -27.73 1.98 29.75
C MET A 185 -27.56 1.81 28.23
N SER A 186 -28.17 0.78 27.61
CA SER A 186 -28.19 0.64 26.14
C SER A 186 -28.74 1.90 25.48
N GLU A 187 -29.91 2.36 25.91
CA GLU A 187 -30.57 3.52 25.31
C GLU A 187 -29.71 4.79 25.39
N TRP A 188 -29.04 5.02 26.52
CA TRP A 188 -28.15 6.17 26.65
C TRP A 188 -26.90 6.06 25.79
N LEU A 189 -26.32 4.86 25.67
CA LEU A 189 -25.15 4.63 24.81
C LEU A 189 -25.52 4.83 23.34
N ASP A 190 -26.70 4.36 22.92
CA ASP A 190 -27.20 4.52 21.55
C ASP A 190 -27.38 6.03 21.22
N ARG A 191 -27.93 6.83 22.14
CA ARG A 191 -28.04 8.30 21.99
C ARG A 191 -26.71 9.05 21.96
N ILE A 192 -25.63 8.48 22.50
CA ILE A 192 -24.29 9.08 22.45
C ILE A 192 -23.60 8.75 21.11
N THR A 193 -24.08 7.72 20.41
CA THR A 193 -23.54 7.29 19.11
C THR A 193 -24.27 7.87 17.90
N ASP A 194 -25.47 8.43 18.09
CA ASP A 194 -26.23 9.20 17.09
C ASP A 194 -25.72 10.65 16.96
#